data_AF-A0A800FBJ9-F1
#
_entry.id   AF-A0A800FBJ9-F1
#
_cell.length_a   1.000
_cell.length_b   1.000
_cell.length_c   1.000
_cell.angle_alpha   90.00
_cell.angle_beta   90.00
_cell.angle_gamma   90.00
#
_symmetry.space_group_name_H-M   'P 1'
#
loop_
_entity.id
_entity.type
_entity.pdbx_description
1 polymer ?
#
loop_
_entity_poly.entity_id
_entity_poly.type
_entity_poly.pdbx_seq_one_letter_code
_entity_poly.pdbx_strand_id
1 'polypeptide(L)'
;MSHDISFLERLLDAPGPSGFEVRAARVWREEAQTFATDVHTDVTGNSFAVVNPSGTPRVMLAGHIDEIGLQITHIDDDGFLYIAEIGGWDPQVLVGQRVTILSKSGDVTGVIGKKAIHLMTPEDRKKALETKALWVDVGAS
;
A
#
# COMPACT_ATOMS: atom_id res chain seq x y z
N MET A 1 21.76 19.92 -12.76
CA MET A 1 21.80 18.75 -11.85
C MET A 1 20.69 17.83 -12.31
N SER A 2 21.00 16.70 -12.94
CA SER A 2 19.97 15.67 -13.15
C SER A 2 19.74 15.05 -11.79
N HIS A 3 18.56 15.25 -11.22
CA HIS A 3 18.17 14.52 -10.03
C HIS A 3 17.89 13.08 -10.47
N ASP A 4 18.70 12.14 -10.00
CA ASP A 4 18.42 10.73 -10.15
C ASP A 4 17.20 10.39 -9.28
N ILE A 5 16.06 10.15 -9.93
CA ILE A 5 14.79 9.82 -9.28
C ILE A 5 14.56 8.31 -9.19
N SER A 6 15.51 7.49 -9.65
CA SER A 6 15.33 6.03 -9.72
C SER A 6 15.09 5.40 -8.35
N PHE A 7 15.71 5.90 -7.29
CA PHE A 7 15.41 5.47 -5.93
C PHE A 7 13.97 5.80 -5.53
N LEU A 8 13.52 7.02 -5.80
CA LEU A 8 12.18 7.46 -5.46
C LEU A 8 11.13 6.62 -6.20
N GLU A 9 11.31 6.39 -7.50
CA GLU A 9 10.41 5.54 -8.31
C GLU A 9 10.36 4.12 -7.76
N ARG A 10 11.51 3.48 -7.50
CA ARG A 10 11.55 2.13 -6.91
C ARG A 10 10.86 2.07 -5.55
N LEU A 11 10.99 3.11 -4.73
CA LEU A 11 10.37 3.15 -3.41
C LEU A 11 8.84 3.31 -3.53
N LEU A 12 8.37 4.18 -4.42
CA LEU A 12 6.94 4.43 -4.65
C LEU A 12 6.23 3.27 -5.37
N ASP A 13 6.95 2.53 -6.21
CA ASP A 13 6.40 1.35 -6.90
C ASP A 13 6.34 0.10 -6.01
N ALA A 14 7.06 0.10 -4.88
CA ALA A 14 7.09 -1.04 -3.96
C ALA A 14 5.91 -0.96 -2.98
N PRO A 15 4.94 -1.89 -3.05
CA PRO A 15 3.76 -1.82 -2.21
C PRO A 15 4.13 -2.13 -0.74
N GLY A 16 3.61 -1.32 0.18
CA GLY A 16 3.93 -1.42 1.60
C GLY A 16 2.83 -0.87 2.51
N PRO A 17 1.58 -1.36 2.42
CA PRO A 17 0.53 -0.90 3.32
C PRO A 17 0.87 -1.24 4.77
N SER A 18 0.33 -0.48 5.73
CA SER A 18 0.64 -0.68 7.15
C SER A 18 0.45 -2.15 7.58
N GLY A 19 1.49 -2.73 8.20
CA GLY A 19 1.61 -4.14 8.57
C GLY A 19 2.24 -5.05 7.50
N PHE A 20 2.50 -4.56 6.28
CA PHE A 20 3.02 -5.32 5.15
C PHE A 20 4.16 -4.58 4.41
N GLU A 21 4.97 -3.82 5.13
CA GLU A 21 5.96 -2.85 4.62
C GLU A 21 7.22 -3.49 4.01
N VAL A 22 7.35 -4.82 4.07
CA VAL A 22 8.60 -5.55 3.79
C VAL A 22 9.22 -5.21 2.45
N ARG A 23 8.43 -5.03 1.38
CA ARG A 23 8.93 -4.73 0.04
C ARG A 23 9.51 -3.31 -0.05
N ALA A 24 8.76 -2.30 0.39
CA ALA A 24 9.22 -0.91 0.46
C ALA A 24 10.45 -0.77 1.38
N ALA A 25 10.41 -1.40 2.56
CA ALA A 25 11.50 -1.40 3.52
C ALA A 25 12.77 -2.04 2.96
N ARG A 26 12.66 -3.07 2.12
CA ARG A 26 13.82 -3.65 1.42
C ARG A 26 14.45 -2.64 0.45
N VAL A 27 13.65 -1.97 -0.38
CA VAL A 27 14.15 -0.95 -1.32
C VAL A 27 14.89 0.16 -0.57
N TRP A 28 14.31 0.65 0.53
CA TRP A 28 14.95 1.67 1.36
C TRP A 28 16.27 1.18 1.96
N ARG A 29 16.34 -0.06 2.47
CA ARG A 29 17.59 -0.60 3.04
C ARG A 29 18.68 -0.81 2.01
N GLU A 30 18.32 -1.26 0.80
CA GLU A 30 19.27 -1.39 -0.33
C GLU A 30 19.89 -0.04 -0.68
N GLU A 31 19.08 1.03 -0.72
CA GLU A 31 19.58 2.38 -0.92
C GLU A 31 20.44 2.85 0.27
N ALA A 32 19.99 2.59 1.50
CA ALA A 32 20.70 2.99 2.71
C ALA A 32 22.09 2.38 2.84
N GLN A 33 22.30 1.16 2.35
CA GLN A 33 23.60 0.48 2.33
C GLN A 33 24.66 1.22 1.50
N THR A 34 24.26 2.12 0.60
CA THR A 34 25.20 2.89 -0.23
C THR A 34 25.89 4.02 0.54
N PHE A 35 25.30 4.49 1.65
CA PHE A 35 25.80 5.64 2.40
C PHE A 35 25.97 5.40 3.90
N ALA A 36 25.28 4.42 4.49
CA ALA A 36 25.33 4.15 5.91
C ALA A 36 26.46 3.16 6.28
N THR A 37 26.99 3.31 7.49
CA THR A 37 28.00 2.38 8.04
C THR A 37 27.36 1.07 8.50
N ASP A 38 26.12 1.14 8.98
CA ASP A 38 25.34 -0.01 9.43
C ASP A 38 23.88 0.15 9.03
N VAL A 39 23.28 -0.92 8.53
CA VAL A 39 21.86 -0.99 8.15
C VAL A 39 21.27 -2.25 8.76
N HIS A 40 20.27 -2.09 9.62
CA HIS A 40 19.64 -3.19 10.32
C HIS A 40 18.13 -2.99 10.46
N THR A 41 17.45 -4.04 10.90
CA THR A 41 16.01 -4.05 11.16
C THR A 41 15.73 -4.41 12.61
N ASP A 42 14.62 -3.93 13.16
CA ASP A 42 14.09 -4.46 14.42
C ASP A 42 13.08 -5.60 14.18
N VAL A 43 12.54 -6.14 15.28
CA VAL A 43 11.56 -7.23 15.26
C VAL A 43 10.18 -6.82 14.74
N THR A 44 9.90 -5.52 14.69
CA THR A 44 8.63 -4.96 14.20
C THR A 44 8.68 -4.59 12.72
N GLY A 45 9.87 -4.63 12.10
CA GLY A 45 10.06 -4.35 10.67
C GLY A 45 10.62 -2.95 10.37
N ASN A 46 10.87 -2.11 11.38
CA ASN A 46 11.51 -0.81 11.14
C ASN A 46 12.92 -1.01 10.60
N SER A 47 13.34 -0.10 9.73
CA SER A 47 14.67 -0.10 9.14
C SER A 47 15.48 1.08 9.66
N PHE A 48 16.73 0.80 10.05
CA PHE A 48 17.64 1.79 10.61
C PHE A 48 18.88 1.89 9.73
N ALA A 49 19.37 3.11 9.54
CA ALA A 49 20.60 3.40 8.85
C ALA A 49 21.46 4.30 9.73
N VAL A 50 22.62 3.81 10.15
CA VAL A 50 23.54 4.54 11.04
C VAL A 50 24.66 5.13 10.22
N VAL A 51 24.72 6.47 10.20
CA VAL A 51 25.82 7.23 9.61
C VAL A 51 26.67 7.79 10.76
N ASN A 52 27.99 7.56 10.72
CA ASN A 52 28.93 7.99 11.76
C ASN A 52 28.57 7.47 13.18
N PRO A 53 28.74 6.17 13.46
CA PRO A 53 28.29 5.54 14.72
C PRO A 53 28.88 6.15 16.00
N SER A 54 30.08 6.72 15.92
CA SER A 54 30.78 7.40 17.02
C SER A 54 30.42 8.87 17.18
N GLY A 55 29.60 9.43 16.28
CA GLY A 55 29.23 10.84 16.28
C GLY A 55 28.42 11.26 17.50
N THR A 56 28.61 12.51 17.93
CA THR A 56 27.85 13.14 19.02
C THR A 56 27.57 14.62 18.68
N PRO A 57 26.36 15.14 18.95
CA PRO A 57 25.21 14.45 19.52
C PRO A 57 24.58 13.44 18.53
N ARG A 58 23.79 12.50 19.05
CA ARG A 58 22.99 11.59 18.22
C ARG A 58 21.76 12.33 17.70
N VAL A 59 21.55 12.28 16.39
CA VAL A 59 20.38 12.85 15.70
C VAL A 59 19.63 11.73 14.99
N MET A 60 18.31 11.69 15.16
CA MET A 60 17.43 10.75 14.46
C MET A 60 16.54 11.50 13.49
N LEU A 61 16.54 11.08 12.22
CA LEU A 61 15.58 11.49 11.23
C LEU A 61 14.63 10.31 11.01
N ALA A 62 13.34 10.52 11.23
CA ALA A 62 12.34 9.47 11.13
C ALA A 62 11.30 9.82 10.06
N GLY A 63 10.99 8.84 9.22
CA GLY A 63 9.87 8.86 8.29
C GLY A 63 9.18 7.50 8.35
N HIS A 64 7.86 7.50 8.25
CA HIS A 64 7.11 6.26 8.16
C HIS A 64 7.13 5.77 6.71
N ILE A 65 7.35 4.48 6.51
CA ILE A 65 7.47 3.87 5.18
C ILE A 65 6.17 3.28 4.67
N ASP A 66 5.22 3.08 5.59
CA ASP A 66 3.93 2.53 5.28
C ASP A 66 3.06 3.51 4.51
N GLU A 67 2.18 2.95 3.70
CA GLU A 67 1.16 3.68 2.96
C GLU A 67 -0.25 3.23 3.37
N ILE A 68 -1.24 4.06 3.03
CA ILE A 68 -2.63 3.62 3.08
C ILE A 68 -2.86 2.47 2.09
N GLY A 69 -3.73 1.53 2.43
CA GLY A 69 -3.95 0.35 1.61
C GLY A 69 -5.33 -0.25 1.79
N LEU A 70 -5.50 -1.47 1.28
CA LEU A 70 -6.74 -2.23 1.35
C LEU A 70 -6.42 -3.67 1.75
N GLN A 71 -7.32 -4.30 2.49
CA GLN A 71 -7.22 -5.71 2.86
C GLN A 71 -8.42 -6.49 2.33
N ILE A 72 -8.16 -7.63 1.69
CA ILE A 72 -9.23 -8.57 1.30
C ILE A 72 -9.86 -9.18 2.55
N THR A 73 -11.18 -9.09 2.67
CA THR A 73 -11.95 -9.62 3.82
C THR A 73 -12.76 -10.85 3.47
N HIS A 74 -13.25 -10.93 2.23
CA HIS A 74 -14.10 -12.01 1.76
C HIS A 74 -13.96 -12.17 0.24
N ILE A 75 -14.09 -13.40 -0.23
CA ILE A 75 -14.21 -13.74 -1.66
C ILE A 75 -15.55 -14.45 -1.79
N ASP A 76 -16.43 -13.93 -2.65
CA ASP A 76 -17.75 -14.55 -2.85
C ASP A 76 -17.70 -15.70 -3.87
N ASP A 77 -18.84 -16.36 -4.04
CA ASP A 77 -18.99 -17.50 -4.94
C ASP A 77 -18.87 -17.13 -6.43
N ASP A 78 -19.00 -15.84 -6.77
CA ASP A 78 -18.85 -15.31 -8.13
C ASP A 78 -17.41 -14.83 -8.42
N GLY A 79 -16.51 -14.93 -7.44
CA GLY A 79 -15.09 -14.60 -7.57
C GLY A 79 -14.75 -13.12 -7.35
N PHE A 80 -15.66 -12.31 -6.78
CA PHE A 80 -15.39 -10.93 -6.38
C PHE A 80 -14.74 -10.84 -5.00
N LEU A 81 -13.81 -9.92 -4.84
CA LEU A 81 -13.06 -9.75 -3.60
C LEU A 81 -13.54 -8.50 -2.85
N TYR A 82 -14.07 -8.69 -1.65
CA TYR A 82 -14.49 -7.60 -0.79
C TYR A 82 -13.33 -7.08 0.05
N ILE A 83 -13.35 -5.78 0.34
CA ILE A 83 -12.21 -5.05 0.91
C ILE A 83 -12.58 -4.30 2.19
N ALA A 84 -11.59 -4.15 3.08
CA ALA A 84 -11.57 -3.19 4.17
C ALA A 84 -10.37 -2.24 4.02
N GLU A 85 -10.46 -1.08 4.66
CA GLU A 85 -9.43 -0.04 4.59
C GLU A 85 -8.28 -0.35 5.56
N ILE A 86 -7.05 -0.14 5.10
CA ILE A 86 -5.86 0.03 5.94
C ILE A 86 -5.52 1.52 5.92
N GLY A 87 -5.61 2.19 7.06
CA GLY A 87 -5.53 3.64 7.14
C GLY A 87 -6.86 4.32 6.79
N GLY A 88 -6.81 5.62 6.47
CA GLY A 88 -8.00 6.42 6.18
C GLY A 88 -8.19 6.67 4.69
N TRP A 89 -9.33 6.21 4.14
CA TRP A 89 -9.70 6.45 2.74
C TRP A 89 -10.97 7.29 2.62
N ASP A 90 -11.07 8.04 1.53
CA ASP A 90 -12.37 8.46 0.98
C ASP A 90 -12.84 7.36 0.00
N PRO A 91 -13.92 6.62 0.30
CA PRO A 91 -14.39 5.53 -0.57
C PRO A 91 -14.71 5.99 -2.00
N GLN A 92 -14.97 7.28 -2.22
CA GLN A 92 -15.24 7.83 -3.55
C GLN A 92 -14.03 7.78 -4.47
N VAL A 93 -12.81 7.96 -3.94
CA VAL A 93 -11.59 7.96 -4.78
C VAL A 93 -11.19 6.55 -5.21
N LEU A 94 -11.68 5.52 -4.53
CA LEU A 94 -11.37 4.12 -4.82
C LEU A 94 -12.09 3.61 -6.08
N VAL A 95 -13.23 4.19 -6.44
CA VAL A 95 -14.07 3.67 -7.53
C VAL A 95 -13.33 3.71 -8.87
N GLY A 96 -13.19 2.55 -9.51
CA GLY A 96 -12.53 2.41 -10.82
C GLY A 96 -11.00 2.40 -10.76
N GLN A 97 -10.40 2.46 -9.58
CA GLN A 97 -8.94 2.39 -9.44
C GLN A 97 -8.43 0.98 -9.70
N ARG A 98 -7.25 0.91 -10.33
CA ARG A 98 -6.48 -0.33 -10.45
C ARG A 98 -5.74 -0.59 -9.14
N VAL A 99 -5.79 -1.83 -8.67
CA VAL A 99 -5.09 -2.27 -7.47
C VAL A 99 -4.19 -3.47 -7.77
N THR A 100 -3.14 -3.61 -6.95
CA THR A 100 -2.26 -4.78 -6.94
C THR A 100 -2.48 -5.51 -5.63
N ILE A 101 -2.99 -6.74 -5.70
CA ILE A 101 -3.22 -7.61 -4.56
C ILE A 101 -1.96 -8.43 -4.31
N LEU A 102 -1.40 -8.30 -3.11
CA LEU A 102 -0.22 -9.06 -2.68
C LEU A 102 -0.67 -10.44 -2.19
N SER A 103 -0.60 -11.45 -3.05
CA SER A 103 -0.95 -12.83 -2.70
C SER A 103 0.29 -13.69 -2.42
N LYS A 104 0.08 -14.85 -1.77
CA LYS A 104 1.16 -15.83 -1.53
C LYS A 104 1.75 -16.40 -2.82
N SER A 105 0.95 -16.47 -3.89
CA SER A 105 1.34 -17.07 -5.17
C SER A 105 1.84 -16.03 -6.18
N GLY A 106 1.97 -14.77 -5.78
CA GLY A 106 2.34 -13.66 -6.65
C GLY A 106 1.32 -12.54 -6.65
N ASP A 107 1.65 -11.45 -7.33
CA ASP A 107 0.80 -10.27 -7.38
C ASP A 107 -0.32 -10.46 -8.38
N VAL A 108 -1.54 -10.03 -8.01
CA VAL A 108 -2.73 -10.10 -8.86
C VAL A 108 -3.24 -8.69 -9.10
N THR A 109 -3.43 -8.31 -10.35
CA THR A 109 -4.06 -7.03 -10.70
C THR A 109 -5.57 -7.15 -10.62
N GLY A 110 -6.22 -6.15 -10.03
CA GLY A 110 -7.66 -6.02 -10.03
C GLY A 110 -8.12 -4.59 -10.24
N VAL A 111 -9.44 -4.41 -10.38
CA VAL A 111 -10.08 -3.11 -10.50
C VAL A 111 -11.21 -2.99 -9.49
N ILE A 112 -11.28 -1.86 -8.79
CA ILE A 112 -12.34 -1.61 -7.81
C ILE A 112 -13.64 -1.25 -8.53
N GLY A 113 -14.65 -2.09 -8.34
CA GLY A 113 -16.01 -1.90 -8.81
C GLY A 113 -16.96 -1.35 -7.75
N LYS A 114 -18.11 -0.87 -8.22
CA LYS A 114 -19.28 -0.56 -7.40
C LYS A 114 -20.55 -0.88 -8.17
N LYS A 115 -21.69 -0.91 -7.47
CA LYS A 115 -23.00 -1.10 -8.10
C LYS A 115 -23.25 -0.05 -9.17
N ALA A 116 -23.63 -0.50 -10.37
CA ALA A 116 -23.84 0.38 -11.50
C ALA A 116 -24.99 1.37 -11.25
N ILE A 117 -24.82 2.64 -11.66
CA ILE A 117 -25.76 3.73 -11.35
C ILE A 117 -27.19 3.46 -11.82
N HIS A 118 -27.35 2.78 -12.96
CA HIS A 118 -28.66 2.43 -13.53
C HIS A 118 -29.38 1.30 -12.77
N LEU A 119 -28.66 0.59 -11.88
CA LEU A 119 -29.21 -0.42 -10.97
C LEU A 119 -29.42 0.11 -9.54
N MET A 120 -29.03 1.35 -9.26
CA MET A 120 -29.20 2.00 -7.96
C MET A 120 -30.58 2.65 -7.85
N THR A 121 -31.22 2.49 -6.69
CA THR A 121 -32.47 3.20 -6.38
C THR A 121 -32.22 4.70 -6.21
N PRO A 122 -33.25 5.56 -6.32
CA PRO A 122 -33.11 6.98 -6.00
C PRO A 122 -32.59 7.26 -4.58
N GLU A 123 -32.91 6.39 -3.61
CA GLU A 123 -32.39 6.49 -2.25
C GLU A 123 -30.91 6.10 -2.15
N ASP A 124 -30.49 5.05 -2.83
CA ASP A 124 -29.09 4.62 -2.85
C ASP A 124 -28.16 5.70 -3.41
N ARG A 125 -28.66 6.47 -4.39
CA ARG A 125 -27.92 7.59 -4.99
C ARG A 125 -27.70 8.78 -4.04
N LYS A 126 -28.51 8.90 -2.98
CA LYS A 126 -28.37 9.96 -1.98
C LYS A 126 -27.46 9.58 -0.81
N LYS A 127 -27.19 8.29 -0.63
CA LYS A 127 -26.33 7.80 0.45
C LYS A 127 -24.86 8.03 0.10
N ALA A 128 -24.06 8.32 1.13
CA ALA A 128 -22.62 8.33 0.99
C ALA A 128 -22.14 6.93 0.59
N LEU A 129 -21.13 6.88 -0.29
CA LEU A 129 -20.49 5.62 -0.64
C LEU A 129 -19.71 5.10 0.56
N GLU A 130 -19.86 3.82 0.85
CA GLU A 130 -19.13 3.15 1.91
C GLU A 130 -18.29 2.02 1.29
N THR A 131 -17.10 1.78 1.83
CA THR A 131 -16.16 0.77 1.30
C THR A 131 -16.74 -0.65 1.29
N LYS A 132 -17.66 -0.96 2.23
CA LYS A 132 -18.37 -2.25 2.24
C LYS A 132 -19.23 -2.51 1.00
N ALA A 133 -19.54 -1.47 0.21
CA ALA A 133 -20.28 -1.57 -1.04
C ALA A 133 -19.36 -1.65 -2.28
N LEU A 134 -18.04 -1.71 -2.07
CA LEU A 134 -17.02 -1.87 -3.09
C LEU A 134 -16.51 -3.31 -3.10
N TRP A 135 -16.05 -3.72 -4.28
CA TRP A 135 -15.39 -5.00 -4.50
C TRP A 135 -14.27 -4.82 -5.50
N VAL A 136 -13.32 -5.75 -5.52
CA VAL A 136 -12.27 -5.84 -6.53
C VAL A 136 -12.63 -6.99 -7.47
N ASP A 137 -12.65 -6.68 -8.76
CA ASP A 137 -12.76 -7.66 -9.83
C ASP A 137 -11.36 -8.00 -10.35
N VAL A 138 -11.06 -9.30 -10.39
CA VAL A 138 -9.79 -9.86 -10.91
C VAL A 138 -10.00 -10.75 -12.14
N GLY A 139 -11.23 -10.83 -12.67
CA GLY A 139 -11.61 -11.67 -13.80
C GLY A 139 -11.73 -13.16 -13.46
N ALA A 140 -12.02 -13.49 -12.20
CA ALA A 140 -12.29 -14.86 -11.75
C ALA A 140 -13.75 -15.28 -12.01
N SER A 141 -14.03 -16.58 -11.86
CA SER A 141 -15.36 -17.21 -11.99
C SER A 141 -15.44 -18.51 -11.22
#